data_AF-A0A8J5UZ13-F1
#
_entry.id   AF-A0A8J5UZ13-F1
#
_cell.length_a   1.000
_cell.length_b   1.000
_cell.length_c   1.000
_cell.angle_alpha   90.00
_cell.angle_beta   90.00
_cell.angle_gamma   90.00
#
_symmetry.space_group_name_H-M   'P 1'
#
loop_
_entity.id
_entity.type
_entity.pdbx_description
1 polymer ?
#
loop_
_entity_poly.entity_id
_entity_poly.type
_entity_poly.pdbx_seq_one_letter_code
_entity_poly.pdbx_strand_id
1 'polypeptide(L)'
;MSQEGLTKINPIPLDEPIDMHAVTTNESSIVIPPPRNNKPWLIPLLLKIQKYSAYTFVSFLGIHLTSVIIVPILPIDPDIKQDVFSMAKAVFQSLPLYENFIIYGSSLLHVCSGIGLRLFRKNKRRRSSNDNDKLRISDDDQDIGLGGISNIFGLGYKKSWISTTFGITPLQFSGYMIIPLVAYHFYKFRYVPWAYEGDSSLVNLDYISYVLNLKYPWLNTLGLMGLIWTISYHVVNGVMKLQHKFNKQWKKIGLGLINLIGSLGMISVYYFKFNHCEVEETGFLGKVFVKYIQSSWL
;
A
#
# COMPACT_ATOMS: atom_id res chain seq x y z
N MET A 1 -47.67 39.07 -41.71
CA MET A 1 -47.13 38.16 -40.67
C MET A 1 -48.15 37.05 -40.49
N SER A 2 -47.99 35.95 -41.23
CA SER A 2 -48.99 34.86 -41.35
C SER A 2 -48.74 33.82 -40.27
N GLN A 3 -49.78 33.41 -39.56
CA GLN A 3 -49.76 32.35 -38.55
C GLN A 3 -49.73 30.99 -39.27
N GLU A 4 -48.65 30.22 -39.10
CA GLU A 4 -48.58 28.83 -39.56
C GLU A 4 -49.47 27.94 -38.66
N GLY A 5 -50.44 27.28 -39.29
CA GLY A 5 -51.41 26.41 -38.63
C GLY A 5 -50.82 25.05 -38.24
N LEU A 6 -51.08 24.65 -37.00
CA LEU A 6 -50.80 23.31 -36.48
C LEU A 6 -51.59 22.24 -37.24
N THR A 7 -50.89 21.30 -37.87
CA THR A 7 -51.50 20.16 -38.58
C THR A 7 -51.71 19.00 -37.61
N LYS A 8 -52.96 18.54 -37.50
CA LYS A 8 -53.35 17.40 -36.66
C LYS A 8 -53.01 16.09 -37.37
N ILE A 9 -52.15 15.26 -36.76
CA ILE A 9 -51.79 13.94 -37.28
C ILE A 9 -52.77 12.91 -36.68
N ASN A 10 -53.45 12.15 -37.53
CA ASN A 10 -54.33 11.05 -37.10
C ASN A 10 -53.50 9.75 -36.92
N PRO A 11 -53.71 8.98 -35.84
CA PRO A 11 -53.04 7.69 -35.66
C PRO A 11 -53.55 6.66 -36.68
N ILE A 12 -52.64 5.80 -37.13
CA ILE A 12 -52.91 4.71 -38.07
C ILE A 12 -53.60 3.55 -37.29
N PRO A 13 -54.73 3.00 -37.77
CA PRO A 13 -55.37 1.83 -37.16
C PRO A 13 -54.49 0.57 -37.34
N LEU A 14 -54.41 -0.24 -36.29
CA LEU A 14 -53.71 -1.54 -36.29
C LEU A 14 -54.74 -2.64 -36.58
N ASP A 15 -55.14 -2.79 -37.84
CA ASP A 15 -56.12 -3.80 -38.26
C ASP A 15 -55.68 -4.54 -39.53
N GLU A 16 -54.52 -5.21 -39.51
CA GLU A 16 -54.25 -6.31 -40.46
C GLU A 16 -53.46 -7.43 -39.76
N PRO A 17 -53.95 -8.69 -39.76
CA PRO A 17 -53.18 -9.82 -39.28
C PRO A 17 -52.02 -10.06 -40.24
N ILE A 18 -50.79 -10.06 -39.70
CA ILE A 18 -49.57 -10.36 -40.46
C ILE A 18 -49.66 -11.81 -40.95
N ASP A 19 -49.94 -11.97 -42.25
CA ASP A 19 -49.95 -13.27 -42.93
C ASP A 19 -48.54 -13.89 -42.92
N MET A 20 -48.45 -15.05 -42.29
CA MET A 20 -47.22 -15.76 -42.00
C MET A 20 -46.87 -16.74 -43.13
N HIS A 21 -46.77 -16.30 -44.40
CA HIS A 21 -46.26 -17.17 -45.46
C HIS A 21 -45.48 -16.42 -46.55
N ALA A 22 -44.29 -16.95 -46.84
CA ALA A 22 -43.46 -16.72 -48.02
C ALA A 22 -42.63 -15.41 -48.09
N VAL A 23 -41.54 -15.37 -47.32
CA VAL A 23 -40.27 -14.76 -47.79
C VAL A 23 -39.16 -15.78 -47.60
N THR A 24 -38.96 -16.63 -48.61
CA THR A 24 -37.75 -17.41 -48.80
C THR A 24 -36.65 -16.50 -49.34
N THR A 25 -35.78 -16.00 -48.46
CA THR A 25 -34.49 -15.44 -48.85
C THR A 25 -33.37 -16.39 -48.46
N ASN A 26 -32.65 -16.84 -49.49
CA ASN A 26 -31.44 -17.65 -49.42
C ASN A 26 -30.41 -17.10 -48.42
N GLU A 27 -29.72 -18.06 -47.81
CA GLU A 27 -28.66 -17.92 -46.83
C GLU A 27 -27.52 -16.98 -47.26
N SER A 28 -27.20 -16.04 -46.38
CA SER A 28 -25.82 -15.89 -45.92
C SER A 28 -25.90 -15.66 -44.41
N SER A 29 -26.05 -16.75 -43.66
CA SER A 29 -25.92 -16.72 -42.21
C SER A 29 -24.51 -16.23 -41.89
N ILE A 30 -24.40 -14.95 -41.55
CA ILE A 30 -23.23 -14.42 -40.87
C ILE A 30 -23.17 -15.19 -39.57
N VAL A 31 -22.34 -16.25 -39.53
CA VAL A 31 -22.00 -16.95 -38.31
C VAL A 31 -21.21 -15.95 -37.47
N ILE A 32 -21.91 -15.15 -36.68
CA ILE A 32 -21.31 -14.33 -35.64
C ILE A 32 -20.75 -15.35 -34.64
N PRO A 33 -19.42 -15.50 -34.50
CA PRO A 33 -18.88 -16.40 -33.50
C PRO A 33 -19.45 -15.96 -32.14
N PRO A 34 -19.87 -16.91 -31.27
CA PRO A 34 -20.40 -16.55 -29.97
C PRO A 34 -19.39 -15.63 -29.26
N PRO A 35 -19.84 -14.54 -28.61
CA PRO A 35 -18.93 -13.62 -27.94
C PRO A 35 -18.04 -14.44 -26.99
N ARG A 36 -16.75 -14.49 -27.31
CA ARG A 36 -15.76 -15.25 -26.56
C ARG A 36 -15.68 -14.60 -25.17
N ASN A 37 -16.45 -15.14 -24.23
CA ASN A 37 -16.59 -14.66 -22.86
C ASN A 37 -15.32 -15.01 -22.05
N ASN A 38 -14.19 -14.49 -22.51
CA ASN A 38 -12.93 -14.55 -21.79
C ASN A 38 -13.01 -13.51 -20.66
N LYS A 39 -13.82 -13.77 -19.63
CA LYS A 39 -13.65 -13.04 -18.36
C LYS A 39 -12.19 -13.30 -17.94
N PRO A 40 -11.33 -12.27 -17.87
CA PRO A 40 -9.93 -12.49 -17.57
C PRO A 40 -9.82 -12.92 -16.11
N TRP A 41 -9.78 -14.23 -15.87
CA TRP A 41 -9.65 -14.86 -14.54
C TRP A 41 -8.45 -14.33 -13.74
N LEU A 42 -7.48 -13.78 -14.44
CA LEU A 42 -6.25 -13.21 -13.90
C LEU A 42 -6.49 -11.96 -13.05
N ILE A 43 -7.46 -11.09 -13.41
CA ILE A 43 -7.74 -9.89 -12.62
C ILE A 43 -8.27 -10.23 -11.22
N PRO A 44 -9.33 -11.06 -11.06
CA PRO A 44 -9.79 -11.44 -9.73
C PRO A 44 -8.76 -12.29 -8.97
N LEU A 45 -7.96 -13.11 -9.66
CA LEU A 45 -6.86 -13.85 -9.02
C LEU A 45 -5.81 -12.90 -8.43
N LEU A 46 -5.28 -11.95 -9.21
CA LEU A 46 -4.29 -11.00 -8.73
C LEU A 46 -4.83 -10.12 -7.60
N LEU A 47 -6.11 -9.73 -7.64
CA LEU A 47 -6.74 -8.99 -6.55
C LEU A 47 -6.84 -9.83 -5.26
N LYS A 48 -7.15 -11.12 -5.37
CA LYS A 48 -7.14 -12.05 -4.22
C LYS A 48 -5.74 -12.19 -3.65
N ILE A 49 -4.73 -12.45 -4.49
CA ILE A 49 -3.33 -12.56 -4.06
C ILE A 49 -2.91 -11.28 -3.34
N GLN A 50 -3.14 -10.12 -3.94
CA GLN A 50 -2.78 -8.82 -3.35
C GLN A 50 -3.45 -8.59 -1.99
N LYS A 51 -4.72 -8.98 -1.83
CA LYS A 51 -5.50 -8.84 -0.59
C LYS A 51 -4.99 -9.76 0.52
N TYR A 52 -4.87 -11.06 0.24
CA TYR A 52 -4.48 -12.03 1.26
C TYR A 52 -3.01 -11.87 1.67
N SER A 53 -2.13 -11.55 0.72
CA SER A 53 -0.74 -11.25 1.05
C SER A 53 -0.61 -9.99 1.91
N ALA A 54 -1.47 -8.98 1.72
CA ALA A 54 -1.52 -7.81 2.60
C ALA A 54 -1.95 -8.16 4.04
N TYR A 55 -2.96 -9.01 4.22
CA TYR A 55 -3.37 -9.45 5.56
C TYR A 55 -2.28 -10.23 6.29
N THR A 56 -1.59 -11.11 5.57
CA THR A 56 -0.42 -11.81 6.11
C THR A 56 0.66 -10.82 6.55
N PHE A 57 1.02 -9.84 5.72
CA PHE A 57 2.02 -8.84 6.09
C PHE A 57 1.61 -7.98 7.29
N VAL A 58 0.32 -7.62 7.40
CA VAL A 58 -0.20 -6.82 8.53
C VAL A 58 -0.02 -7.54 9.87
N SER A 59 -0.03 -8.88 9.90
CA SER A 59 0.23 -9.63 11.14
C SER A 59 1.65 -9.39 11.67
N PHE A 60 2.65 -9.43 10.78
CA PHE A 60 4.03 -9.05 11.10
C PHE A 60 4.11 -7.58 11.52
N LEU A 61 3.49 -6.69 10.74
CA LEU A 61 3.52 -5.25 11.00
C LEU A 61 2.98 -4.90 12.38
N GLY A 62 1.92 -5.58 12.86
CA GLY A 62 1.35 -5.35 14.19
C GLY A 62 2.32 -5.67 15.33
N ILE A 63 2.94 -6.85 15.29
CA ILE A 63 3.94 -7.25 16.29
C ILE A 63 5.18 -6.33 16.19
N HIS A 64 5.65 -6.03 14.99
CA HIS A 64 6.79 -5.16 14.77
C HIS A 64 6.53 -3.75 15.31
N LEU A 65 5.40 -3.13 14.94
CA LEU A 65 4.94 -1.82 15.42
C LEU A 65 4.89 -1.78 16.95
N THR A 66 4.36 -2.82 17.59
CA THR A 66 4.30 -2.89 19.05
C THR A 66 5.70 -2.88 19.66
N SER A 67 6.60 -3.72 19.15
CA SER A 67 7.96 -3.87 19.69
C SER A 67 8.87 -2.66 19.48
N VAL A 68 8.70 -1.91 18.38
CA VAL A 68 9.61 -0.81 18.03
C VAL A 68 9.00 0.57 18.16
N ILE A 69 7.69 0.70 18.35
CA ILE A 69 7.02 2.01 18.54
C ILE A 69 6.27 2.04 19.87
N ILE A 70 5.33 1.12 20.10
CA ILE A 70 4.43 1.21 21.26
C ILE A 70 5.18 0.97 22.56
N VAL A 71 5.99 -0.08 22.66
CA VAL A 71 6.69 -0.42 23.90
C VAL A 71 7.80 0.57 24.24
N PRO A 72 8.66 1.01 23.28
CA PRO A 72 9.71 1.98 23.57
C PRO A 72 9.25 3.32 24.13
N ILE A 73 8.05 3.80 23.77
CA ILE A 73 7.49 5.04 24.30
C ILE A 73 6.91 4.93 25.71
N LEU A 74 6.66 3.70 26.20
CA LEU A 74 6.09 3.53 27.53
C LEU A 74 7.13 3.90 28.61
N PRO A 75 6.69 4.50 29.73
CA PRO A 75 7.57 4.83 30.86
C PRO A 75 7.82 3.58 31.72
N ILE A 76 8.45 2.57 31.12
CA ILE A 76 8.84 1.30 31.77
C ILE A 76 10.34 1.10 31.67
N ASP A 77 10.87 0.15 32.44
CA ASP A 77 12.30 -0.14 32.53
C ASP A 77 12.91 -0.50 31.16
N PRO A 78 14.13 -0.03 30.84
CA PRO A 78 14.81 -0.32 29.58
C PRO A 78 14.97 -1.83 29.30
N ASP A 79 15.26 -2.61 30.33
CA ASP A 79 15.42 -4.07 30.20
C ASP A 79 14.13 -4.73 29.71
N ILE A 80 12.98 -4.31 30.22
CA ILE A 80 11.67 -4.82 29.77
C ILE A 80 11.43 -4.46 28.30
N LYS A 81 11.81 -3.26 27.87
CA LYS A 81 11.69 -2.84 26.46
C LYS A 81 12.55 -3.73 25.56
N GLN A 82 13.77 -4.02 25.99
CA GLN A 82 14.72 -4.87 25.28
C GLN A 82 14.25 -6.33 25.23
N ASP A 83 13.68 -6.86 26.31
CA ASP A 83 13.10 -8.21 26.37
C ASP A 83 11.92 -8.35 25.42
N VAL A 84 10.99 -7.39 25.42
CA VAL A 84 9.84 -7.41 24.50
C VAL A 84 10.29 -7.31 23.04
N PHE A 85 11.28 -6.47 22.74
CA PHE A 85 11.86 -6.38 21.41
C PHE A 85 12.49 -7.72 20.97
N SER A 86 13.24 -8.36 21.88
CA SER A 86 13.90 -9.65 21.64
C SER A 86 12.88 -10.77 21.45
N MET A 87 11.81 -10.79 22.25
CA MET A 87 10.71 -11.74 22.12
C MET A 87 10.00 -11.59 20.77
N ALA A 88 9.69 -10.36 20.35
CA ALA A 88 9.07 -10.10 19.04
C ALA A 88 9.97 -10.59 17.89
N LYS A 89 11.28 -10.33 17.96
CA LYS A 89 12.24 -10.88 16.99
C LYS A 89 12.27 -12.40 16.99
N ALA A 90 12.28 -13.02 18.17
CA ALA A 90 12.34 -14.47 18.31
C ALA A 90 11.14 -15.13 17.61
N VAL A 91 9.93 -14.56 17.71
CA VAL A 91 8.74 -15.06 16.99
C VAL A 91 8.99 -15.16 15.49
N PHE A 92 9.66 -14.19 14.89
CA PHE A 92 9.85 -14.14 13.44
C PHE A 92 11.07 -14.91 12.93
N GLN A 93 12.14 -14.98 13.74
CA GLN A 93 13.42 -15.58 13.35
C GLN A 93 13.54 -17.05 13.75
N SER A 94 12.95 -17.45 14.88
CA SER A 94 13.09 -18.82 15.41
C SER A 94 12.12 -19.82 14.78
N LEU A 95 10.96 -19.36 14.30
CA LEU A 95 9.98 -20.21 13.63
C LEU A 95 10.46 -20.52 12.21
N PRO A 96 10.68 -21.81 11.86
CA PRO A 96 11.12 -22.18 10.53
C PRO A 96 10.19 -21.60 9.46
N LEU A 97 10.78 -20.97 8.43
CA LEU A 97 10.07 -20.41 7.28
C LEU A 97 9.15 -19.22 7.55
N TYR A 98 8.98 -18.77 8.81
CA TYR A 98 8.11 -17.64 9.15
C TYR A 98 8.56 -16.38 8.39
N GLU A 99 9.82 -15.98 8.57
CA GLU A 99 10.38 -14.81 7.90
C GLU A 99 10.25 -14.90 6.37
N ASN A 100 10.56 -16.07 5.80
CA ASN A 100 10.53 -16.28 4.37
C ASN A 100 9.14 -16.13 3.77
N PHE A 101 8.11 -16.70 4.38
CA PHE A 101 6.75 -16.64 3.81
C PHE A 101 5.98 -15.41 4.26
N ILE A 102 6.02 -15.08 5.55
CA ILE A 102 5.18 -14.02 6.12
C ILE A 102 5.76 -12.65 5.86
N ILE A 103 7.08 -12.48 5.87
CA ILE A 103 7.70 -11.17 5.64
C ILE A 103 8.06 -11.03 4.15
N TYR A 104 8.99 -11.85 3.64
CA TYR A 104 9.45 -11.70 2.24
C TYR A 104 8.40 -12.16 1.23
N GLY A 105 7.81 -13.33 1.42
CA GLY A 105 6.84 -13.90 0.50
C GLY A 105 5.59 -13.02 0.36
N SER A 106 5.00 -12.61 1.48
CA SER A 106 3.77 -11.82 1.46
C SER A 106 3.99 -10.41 0.89
N SER A 107 5.11 -9.75 1.24
CA SER A 107 5.44 -8.42 0.73
C SER A 107 5.74 -8.46 -0.77
N LEU A 108 6.53 -9.44 -1.23
CA LEU A 108 6.85 -9.62 -2.64
C LEU A 108 5.58 -9.91 -3.44
N LEU A 109 4.75 -10.87 -3.00
CA LEU A 109 3.49 -11.19 -3.65
C LEU A 109 2.55 -9.98 -3.71
N HIS A 110 2.49 -9.16 -2.65
CA HIS A 110 1.69 -7.93 -2.63
C HIS A 110 2.16 -6.94 -3.70
N VAL A 111 3.47 -6.69 -3.78
CA VAL A 111 4.05 -5.74 -4.73
C VAL A 111 3.90 -6.25 -6.16
N CYS A 112 4.30 -7.50 -6.43
CA CYS A 112 4.22 -8.12 -7.75
C CYS A 112 2.78 -8.20 -8.28
N SER A 113 1.82 -8.61 -7.46
CA SER A 113 0.41 -8.66 -7.88
C SER A 113 -0.16 -7.27 -8.15
N GLY A 114 0.20 -6.28 -7.34
CA GLY A 114 -0.17 -4.88 -7.56
C GLY A 114 0.41 -4.30 -8.85
N ILE A 115 1.71 -4.52 -9.13
CA ILE A 115 2.35 -4.09 -10.37
C ILE A 115 1.71 -4.81 -11.56
N GLY A 116 1.54 -6.13 -11.47
CA GLY A 116 0.88 -6.95 -12.48
C GLY A 116 -0.50 -6.41 -12.85
N LEU A 117 -1.37 -6.14 -11.86
CA LEU A 117 -2.70 -5.56 -12.10
C LEU A 117 -2.65 -4.26 -12.90
N ARG A 118 -1.67 -3.40 -12.64
CA ARG A 118 -1.51 -2.12 -13.37
C ARG A 118 -1.06 -2.35 -14.80
N LEU A 119 -0.09 -3.25 -15.02
CA LEU A 119 0.36 -3.61 -16.36
C LEU A 119 -0.77 -4.24 -17.18
N PHE A 120 -1.53 -5.18 -16.60
CA PHE A 120 -2.69 -5.80 -17.26
C PHE A 120 -3.78 -4.80 -17.60
N ARG A 121 -4.13 -3.89 -16.67
CA ARG A 121 -5.15 -2.85 -16.92
C ARG A 121 -4.69 -1.84 -17.98
N LYS A 122 -3.41 -1.45 -17.97
CA LYS A 122 -2.83 -0.56 -19.00
C LYS A 122 -2.88 -1.20 -20.38
N ASN A 123 -2.51 -2.48 -20.50
CA ASN A 123 -2.59 -3.21 -21.77
C ASN A 123 -4.04 -3.37 -22.25
N LYS A 124 -4.97 -3.72 -21.34
CA LYS A 124 -6.39 -3.82 -21.70
C LYS A 124 -6.97 -2.46 -22.13
N ARG A 125 -6.65 -1.37 -21.44
CA ARG A 125 -7.08 -0.01 -21.83
C ARG A 125 -6.55 0.40 -23.20
N ARG A 126 -5.28 0.08 -23.52
CA ARG A 126 -4.71 0.32 -24.85
C ARG A 126 -5.42 -0.50 -25.93
N ARG A 127 -5.76 -1.75 -25.64
CA ARG A 127 -6.44 -2.66 -26.57
C ARG A 127 -7.93 -2.32 -26.75
N SER A 128 -8.57 -1.82 -25.69
CA SER A 128 -9.96 -1.38 -25.67
C SER A 128 -10.15 0.05 -26.11
N SER A 129 -9.10 0.88 -26.22
CA SER A 129 -9.24 2.26 -26.75
C SER A 129 -9.64 2.30 -28.23
N ASN A 130 -9.69 1.15 -28.90
CA ASN A 130 -10.19 0.97 -30.26
C ASN A 130 -11.66 0.50 -30.31
N ASP A 131 -12.27 0.24 -29.16
CA ASP A 131 -13.63 -0.26 -29.03
C ASP A 131 -14.37 0.65 -28.01
N ASN A 132 -15.58 1.10 -28.33
CA ASN A 132 -16.30 2.15 -27.58
C ASN A 132 -16.81 1.71 -26.18
N ASP A 133 -16.12 0.78 -25.54
CA ASP A 133 -16.56 0.15 -24.31
C ASP A 133 -16.12 0.98 -23.10
N LYS A 134 -16.98 1.93 -22.73
CA LYS A 134 -16.94 2.67 -21.48
C LYS A 134 -17.18 1.73 -20.30
N LEU A 135 -16.19 0.92 -19.94
CA LEU A 135 -16.08 0.38 -18.59
C LEU A 135 -15.89 1.56 -17.62
N ARG A 136 -17.02 2.14 -17.17
CA ARG A 136 -17.10 3.16 -16.12
C ARG A 136 -16.67 2.51 -14.79
N ILE A 137 -15.37 2.39 -14.59
CA ILE A 137 -14.80 2.20 -13.26
C ILE A 137 -14.92 3.57 -12.59
N SER A 138 -15.72 3.66 -11.52
CA SER A 138 -15.80 4.85 -10.68
C SER A 138 -14.43 5.06 -10.01
N ASP A 139 -13.55 5.78 -10.71
CA ASP A 139 -12.18 6.09 -10.28
C ASP A 139 -12.12 7.37 -9.41
N ASP A 140 -13.22 8.12 -9.32
CA ASP A 140 -13.26 9.43 -8.65
C ASP A 140 -12.85 9.35 -7.17
N ASP A 141 -13.26 8.32 -6.44
CA ASP A 141 -12.93 8.20 -5.01
C ASP A 141 -11.44 7.88 -4.74
N GLN A 142 -10.75 7.22 -5.69
CA GLN A 142 -9.36 6.80 -5.50
C GLN A 142 -8.37 7.93 -5.74
N ASP A 143 -8.73 8.87 -6.61
CA ASP A 143 -7.94 10.05 -6.97
C ASP A 143 -7.96 11.13 -5.88
N ILE A 144 -9.02 11.15 -5.08
CA ILE A 144 -9.20 12.09 -3.95
C ILE A 144 -8.34 11.66 -2.74
N GLY A 145 -8.07 10.36 -2.58
CA GLY A 145 -7.40 9.83 -1.39
C GLY A 145 -8.15 10.17 -0.09
N LEU A 146 -7.42 10.41 1.01
CA LEU A 146 -7.99 10.78 2.31
C LEU A 146 -8.30 12.29 2.46
N GLY A 147 -8.18 13.07 1.37
CA GLY A 147 -8.58 14.49 1.33
C GLY A 147 -7.60 15.50 1.96
N GLY A 148 -6.42 15.06 2.40
CA GLY A 148 -5.31 15.92 2.87
C GLY A 148 -5.65 16.85 4.05
N ILE A 149 -4.77 17.83 4.31
CA ILE A 149 -4.95 18.90 5.32
C ILE A 149 -6.25 19.68 5.12
N SER A 150 -6.71 19.86 3.88
CA SER A 150 -8.00 20.49 3.56
C SER A 150 -9.21 19.78 4.20
N ASN A 151 -9.16 18.45 4.35
CA ASN A 151 -10.22 17.69 5.02
C ASN A 151 -10.23 17.92 6.53
N ILE A 152 -9.06 18.13 7.15
CA ILE A 152 -8.94 18.45 8.59
C ILE A 152 -9.65 19.78 8.88
N PHE A 153 -9.44 20.79 8.03
CA PHE A 153 -10.06 22.11 8.17
C PHE A 153 -11.46 22.23 7.54
N GLY A 154 -12.05 21.13 7.07
CA GLY A 154 -13.42 21.12 6.53
C GLY A 154 -13.59 21.82 5.17
N LEU A 155 -12.50 22.16 4.48
CA LEU A 155 -12.48 22.93 3.23
C LEU A 155 -12.84 22.09 1.98
N GLY A 156 -13.43 20.91 2.17
CA GLY A 156 -13.95 20.05 1.11
C GLY A 156 -12.97 19.01 0.55
N TYR A 157 -13.44 18.25 -0.44
CA TYR A 157 -12.70 17.18 -1.10
C TYR A 157 -12.12 17.70 -2.42
N LYS A 158 -10.81 17.90 -2.46
CA LYS A 158 -10.09 18.18 -3.70
C LYS A 158 -9.29 16.95 -4.11
N LYS A 159 -9.15 16.75 -5.43
CA LYS A 159 -8.23 15.77 -5.99
C LYS A 159 -6.84 15.99 -5.38
N SER A 160 -6.19 14.91 -4.94
CA SER A 160 -4.87 15.04 -4.32
C SER A 160 -3.90 15.66 -5.32
N TRP A 161 -3.02 16.56 -4.86
CA TRP A 161 -1.98 17.17 -5.69
C TRP A 161 -1.15 16.11 -6.44
N ILE A 162 -0.91 14.95 -5.81
CA ILE A 162 -0.21 13.82 -6.42
C ILE A 162 -0.99 13.25 -7.61
N SER A 163 -2.30 13.08 -7.47
CA SER A 163 -3.14 12.53 -8.54
C SER A 163 -3.28 13.52 -9.69
N THR A 164 -3.38 14.82 -9.39
CA THR A 164 -3.42 15.87 -10.42
C THR A 164 -2.09 16.01 -11.17
N THR A 165 -0.96 15.94 -10.47
CA THR A 165 0.37 16.19 -11.06
C THR A 165 0.93 14.95 -11.76
N PHE A 166 0.83 13.77 -11.13
CA PHE A 166 1.48 12.54 -11.61
C PHE A 166 0.50 11.53 -12.22
N GLY A 167 -0.81 11.78 -12.18
CA GLY A 167 -1.81 10.86 -12.72
C GLY A 167 -1.87 9.50 -12.02
N ILE A 168 -1.33 9.38 -10.81
CA ILE A 168 -1.37 8.17 -9.99
C ILE A 168 -2.12 8.44 -8.68
N THR A 169 -2.80 7.43 -8.17
CA THR A 169 -3.54 7.61 -6.91
C THR A 169 -2.57 7.78 -5.74
N PRO A 170 -2.96 8.51 -4.68
CA PRO A 170 -2.11 8.64 -3.48
C PRO A 170 -1.71 7.30 -2.86
N LEU A 171 -2.57 6.28 -2.95
CA LEU A 171 -2.27 4.92 -2.49
C LEU A 171 -1.18 4.24 -3.34
N GLN A 172 -1.14 4.52 -4.65
CA GLN A 172 -0.07 4.02 -5.52
C GLN A 172 1.24 4.74 -5.23
N PHE A 173 1.19 6.06 -5.09
CA PHE A 173 2.36 6.87 -4.77
C PHE A 173 3.01 6.42 -3.46
N SER A 174 2.23 6.27 -2.38
CA SER A 174 2.76 5.76 -1.11
C SER A 174 3.36 4.37 -1.25
N GLY A 175 2.76 3.50 -2.06
CA GLY A 175 3.29 2.17 -2.35
C GLY A 175 4.67 2.20 -3.02
N TYR A 176 4.89 3.12 -3.97
CA TYR A 176 6.20 3.30 -4.60
C TYR A 176 7.22 3.94 -3.66
N MET A 177 6.80 4.87 -2.80
CA MET A 177 7.69 5.49 -1.81
C MET A 177 8.13 4.51 -0.72
N ILE A 178 7.29 3.55 -0.34
CA ILE A 178 7.63 2.51 0.64
C ILE A 178 8.78 1.62 0.17
N ILE A 179 8.90 1.35 -1.14
CA ILE A 179 9.93 0.44 -1.67
C ILE A 179 11.36 0.87 -1.27
N PRO A 180 11.85 2.08 -1.62
CA PRO A 180 13.19 2.51 -1.23
C PRO A 180 13.33 2.68 0.30
N LEU A 181 12.27 3.09 1.00
CA LEU A 181 12.30 3.27 2.46
C LEU A 181 12.44 1.94 3.20
N VAL A 182 11.70 0.91 2.78
CA VAL A 182 11.82 -0.46 3.31
C VAL A 182 13.16 -1.05 2.92
N ALA A 183 13.64 -0.84 1.69
CA ALA A 183 14.96 -1.31 1.27
C ALA A 183 16.08 -0.71 2.15
N TYR A 184 15.99 0.60 2.46
CA TYR A 184 16.93 1.26 3.36
C TYR A 184 16.87 0.70 4.79
N HIS A 185 15.66 0.55 5.34
CA HIS A 185 15.43 -0.07 6.64
C HIS A 185 15.98 -1.51 6.69
N PHE A 186 15.61 -2.34 5.71
CA PHE A 186 16.07 -3.72 5.58
C PHE A 186 17.60 -3.80 5.49
N TYR A 187 18.21 -2.93 4.69
CA TYR A 187 19.65 -2.89 4.52
C TYR A 187 20.37 -2.69 5.86
N LYS A 188 19.96 -1.66 6.61
CA LYS A 188 20.59 -1.30 7.90
C LYS A 188 20.35 -2.31 9.01
N PHE A 189 19.12 -2.81 9.15
CA PHE A 189 18.72 -3.58 10.33
C PHE A 189 18.68 -5.11 10.11
N ARG A 190 18.80 -5.56 8.86
CA ARG A 190 18.77 -6.99 8.52
C ARG A 190 19.95 -7.43 7.69
N TYR A 191 20.16 -6.83 6.52
CA TYR A 191 21.20 -7.26 5.59
C TYR A 191 22.60 -7.05 6.14
N VAL A 192 22.90 -5.85 6.67
CA VAL A 192 24.23 -5.54 7.21
C VAL A 192 24.63 -6.50 8.34
N PRO A 193 23.84 -6.69 9.41
CA PRO A 193 24.17 -7.69 10.44
C PRO A 193 24.36 -9.11 9.86
N TRP A 194 23.46 -9.53 8.96
CA TRP A 194 23.50 -10.85 8.34
C TRP A 194 24.77 -11.08 7.52
N ALA A 195 25.24 -10.06 6.80
CA ALA A 195 26.44 -10.15 5.99
C ALA A 195 27.72 -10.40 6.82
N TYR A 196 27.74 -10.04 8.11
CA TYR A 196 28.92 -10.14 8.97
C TYR A 196 28.88 -11.27 10.00
N GLU A 197 27.71 -11.60 10.53
CA GLU A 197 27.55 -12.66 11.53
C GLU A 197 26.77 -13.88 11.00
N GLY A 198 26.26 -13.82 9.76
CA GLY A 198 25.39 -14.85 9.20
C GLY A 198 23.96 -14.82 9.73
N ASP A 199 23.64 -13.94 10.68
CA ASP A 199 22.30 -13.72 11.22
C ASP A 199 22.06 -12.24 11.61
N SER A 200 20.91 -11.92 12.22
CA SER A 200 20.70 -10.59 12.85
C SER A 200 20.17 -10.73 14.28
N SER A 201 20.65 -11.76 14.99
CA SER A 201 20.26 -12.07 16.36
C SER A 201 20.77 -10.98 17.33
N LEU A 202 21.96 -10.43 17.06
CA LEU A 202 22.61 -9.39 17.87
C LEU A 202 22.04 -7.96 17.70
N VAL A 203 21.08 -7.76 16.79
CA VAL A 203 20.38 -6.47 16.67
C VAL A 203 19.52 -6.24 17.92
N ASN A 204 19.77 -5.18 18.68
CA ASN A 204 19.00 -4.80 19.86
C ASN A 204 18.53 -3.35 19.77
N LEU A 205 17.86 -2.82 20.81
CA LEU A 205 17.43 -1.42 20.82
C LEU A 205 18.62 -0.45 20.77
N ASP A 206 19.74 -0.80 21.42
CA ASP A 206 20.97 0.02 21.39
C ASP A 206 21.58 0.09 19.98
N TYR A 207 21.51 -1.00 19.20
CA TYR A 207 21.94 -1.00 17.81
C TYR A 207 21.12 -0.03 16.97
N ILE A 208 19.81 0.07 17.22
CA ILE A 208 18.94 1.03 16.53
C ILE A 208 19.39 2.47 16.85
N SER A 209 19.65 2.75 18.11
CA SER A 209 20.18 4.03 18.58
C SER A 209 21.55 4.36 18.01
N TYR A 210 22.44 3.37 17.95
CA TYR A 210 23.75 3.49 17.32
C TYR A 210 23.62 3.83 15.83
N VAL A 211 22.79 3.08 15.08
CA VAL A 211 22.54 3.34 13.65
C VAL A 211 21.98 4.74 13.41
N LEU A 212 21.07 5.22 14.27
CA LEU A 212 20.49 6.56 14.16
C LEU A 212 21.53 7.69 14.32
N ASN A 213 22.62 7.43 15.03
CA ASN A 213 23.68 8.41 15.34
C ASN A 213 24.94 8.27 14.46
N LEU A 214 24.94 7.38 13.46
CA LEU A 214 26.01 7.28 12.46
C LEU A 214 26.19 8.56 11.64
N LYS A 215 27.25 8.61 10.82
CA LYS A 215 27.73 9.72 9.97
C LYS A 215 26.66 10.65 9.37
N TYR A 216 25.51 10.11 8.96
CA TYR A 216 24.37 10.90 8.45
C TYR A 216 23.11 10.71 9.33
N PRO A 217 23.10 11.27 10.56
CA PRO A 217 22.06 10.96 11.54
C PRO A 217 20.70 11.51 11.12
N TRP A 218 20.68 12.61 10.38
CA TRP A 218 19.46 13.20 9.83
C TRP A 218 18.83 12.29 8.75
N LEU A 219 19.63 11.65 7.88
CA LEU A 219 19.13 10.70 6.88
C LEU A 219 18.53 9.47 7.54
N ASN A 220 19.20 8.92 8.57
CA ASN A 220 18.69 7.78 9.32
C ASN A 220 17.35 8.10 10.00
N THR A 221 17.30 9.27 10.64
CA THR A 221 16.11 9.77 11.33
C THR A 221 14.96 9.98 10.34
N LEU A 222 15.18 10.76 9.27
CA LEU A 222 14.16 11.04 8.25
C LEU A 222 13.73 9.79 7.49
N GLY A 223 14.64 8.85 7.23
CA GLY A 223 14.33 7.59 6.57
C GLY A 223 13.34 6.76 7.39
N LEU A 224 13.56 6.61 8.70
CA LEU A 224 12.64 5.90 9.59
C LEU A 224 11.31 6.63 9.75
N MET A 225 11.34 7.95 10.00
CA MET A 225 10.12 8.75 10.12
C MET A 225 9.28 8.71 8.83
N GLY A 226 9.94 8.86 7.69
CA GLY A 226 9.32 8.77 6.37
C GLY A 226 8.72 7.40 6.10
N LEU A 227 9.42 6.33 6.50
CA LEU A 227 8.90 4.96 6.41
C LEU A 227 7.62 4.81 7.23
N ILE A 228 7.64 5.20 8.51
CA ILE A 228 6.51 5.09 9.43
C ILE A 228 5.29 5.82 8.88
N TRP A 229 5.44 7.08 8.44
CA TRP A 229 4.32 7.87 7.94
C TRP A 229 3.75 7.29 6.64
N THR A 230 4.63 6.90 5.72
CA THR A 230 4.23 6.39 4.41
C THR A 230 3.56 5.02 4.52
N ILE A 231 4.11 4.11 5.34
CA ILE A 231 3.53 2.78 5.57
C ILE A 231 2.21 2.87 6.31
N SER A 232 2.09 3.74 7.32
CA SER A 232 0.83 3.98 8.03
C SER A 232 -0.26 4.47 7.07
N TYR A 233 0.07 5.45 6.21
CA TYR A 233 -0.84 5.92 5.18
C TYR A 233 -1.27 4.80 4.22
N HIS A 234 -0.31 4.03 3.70
CA HIS A 234 -0.58 2.98 2.71
C HIS A 234 -1.46 1.87 3.29
N VAL A 235 -1.18 1.44 4.52
CA VAL A 235 -1.94 0.39 5.19
C VAL A 235 -3.35 0.87 5.53
N VAL A 236 -3.50 2.03 6.18
CA VAL A 236 -4.83 2.53 6.57
C VAL A 236 -5.71 2.79 5.35
N ASN A 237 -5.17 3.47 4.33
CA ASN A 237 -5.90 3.72 3.08
C ASN A 237 -6.19 2.41 2.32
N GLY A 238 -5.24 1.46 2.32
CA GLY A 238 -5.43 0.12 1.75
C GLY A 238 -6.54 -0.68 2.44
N VAL A 239 -6.61 -0.67 3.77
CA VAL A 239 -7.68 -1.31 4.55
C VAL A 239 -9.02 -0.66 4.26
N MET A 240 -9.11 0.67 4.25
CA MET A 240 -10.34 1.38 3.89
C MET A 240 -10.80 1.01 2.48
N LYS A 241 -9.86 0.87 1.53
CA LYS A 241 -10.13 0.40 0.18
C LYS A 241 -10.71 -1.02 0.15
N LEU A 242 -10.11 -1.94 0.89
CA LEU A 242 -10.61 -3.33 0.96
C LEU A 242 -11.98 -3.43 1.63
N GLN A 243 -12.29 -2.52 2.55
CA GLN A 243 -13.56 -2.45 3.27
C GLN A 243 -14.61 -1.56 2.58
N HIS A 244 -14.27 -0.90 1.46
CA HIS A 244 -15.14 0.05 0.77
C HIS A 244 -15.63 1.20 1.67
N LYS A 245 -14.81 1.63 2.64
CA LYS A 245 -15.16 2.64 3.65
C LYS A 245 -14.53 3.99 3.32
N PHE A 246 -15.19 4.79 2.48
CA PHE A 246 -14.69 6.11 2.03
C PHE A 246 -15.59 7.31 2.37
N ASN A 247 -16.56 7.13 3.26
CA ASN A 247 -17.37 8.25 3.72
C ASN A 247 -16.54 9.27 4.53
N LYS A 248 -17.10 10.46 4.78
CA LYS A 248 -16.43 11.57 5.48
C LYS A 248 -15.84 11.15 6.84
N GLN A 249 -16.59 10.38 7.61
CA GLN A 249 -16.19 9.93 8.94
C GLN A 249 -15.00 8.97 8.87
N TRP A 250 -15.05 7.95 8.01
CA TRP A 250 -13.95 6.99 7.85
C TRP A 250 -12.68 7.66 7.29
N LYS A 251 -12.79 8.64 6.39
CA LYS A 251 -11.64 9.43 5.94
C LYS A 251 -11.00 10.23 7.08
N LYS A 252 -11.81 10.84 7.97
CA LYS A 252 -11.31 11.53 9.17
C LYS A 252 -10.66 10.58 10.17
N ILE A 253 -11.31 9.45 10.47
CA ILE A 253 -10.77 8.42 11.37
C ILE A 253 -9.45 7.88 10.80
N GLY A 254 -9.41 7.54 9.52
CA GLY A 254 -8.20 7.06 8.87
C GLY A 254 -7.06 8.06 8.96
N LEU A 255 -7.31 9.35 8.68
CA LEU A 255 -6.30 10.40 8.81
C LEU A 255 -5.84 10.59 10.26
N GLY A 256 -6.78 10.54 11.23
CA GLY A 256 -6.46 10.58 12.65
C GLY A 256 -5.56 9.42 13.08
N LEU A 257 -5.85 8.19 12.64
CA LEU A 257 -5.02 7.02 12.90
C LEU A 257 -3.62 7.13 12.29
N ILE A 258 -3.51 7.61 11.05
CA ILE A 258 -2.22 7.81 10.38
C ILE A 258 -1.37 8.81 11.16
N ASN A 259 -1.95 9.96 11.53
CA ASN A 259 -1.24 10.97 12.30
C ASN A 259 -0.87 10.46 13.69
N LEU A 260 -1.74 9.70 14.36
CA LEU A 260 -1.46 9.11 15.65
C LEU A 260 -0.26 8.15 15.58
N ILE A 261 -0.31 7.15 14.70
CA ILE A 261 0.79 6.17 14.54
C ILE A 261 2.07 6.89 14.11
N GLY A 262 1.96 7.83 13.18
CA GLY A 262 3.04 8.69 12.75
C GLY A 262 3.69 9.41 13.93
N SER A 263 2.92 10.16 14.71
CA SER A 263 3.40 10.90 15.88
C SER A 263 4.00 10.01 16.98
N LEU A 264 3.39 8.85 17.27
CA LEU A 264 3.98 7.90 18.23
C LEU A 264 5.31 7.35 17.72
N GLY A 265 5.40 7.03 16.43
CA GLY A 265 6.65 6.61 15.80
C GLY A 265 7.73 7.68 15.81
N MET A 266 7.36 8.94 15.60
CA MET A 266 8.25 10.09 15.76
C MET A 266 8.85 10.18 17.16
N ILE A 267 8.00 10.05 18.19
CA ILE A 267 8.42 10.08 19.60
C ILE A 267 9.35 8.91 19.89
N SER A 268 9.02 7.72 19.40
CA SER A 268 9.86 6.53 19.53
C SER A 268 11.24 6.72 18.88
N VAL A 269 11.31 7.20 17.64
CA VAL A 269 12.58 7.50 16.95
C VAL A 269 13.37 8.58 17.69
N TYR A 270 12.70 9.59 18.24
CA TYR A 270 13.33 10.60 19.09
C TYR A 270 13.96 9.98 20.34
N TYR A 271 13.26 9.08 21.05
CA TYR A 271 13.82 8.38 22.20
C TYR A 271 15.00 7.48 21.85
N PHE A 272 14.95 6.77 20.72
CA PHE A 272 16.11 5.99 20.27
C PHE A 272 17.29 6.90 19.96
N LYS A 273 17.06 8.05 19.34
CA LYS A 273 18.13 8.97 18.97
C LYS A 273 18.83 9.59 20.19
N PHE A 274 18.07 10.00 21.21
CA PHE A 274 18.58 10.83 22.30
C PHE A 274 18.77 10.11 23.64
N ASN A 275 18.05 9.03 23.92
CA ASN A 275 18.01 8.43 25.28
C ASN A 275 18.79 7.11 25.44
N HIS A 276 19.41 6.56 24.39
CA HIS A 276 19.96 5.18 24.39
C HIS A 276 21.39 5.07 23.81
N CYS A 277 22.25 6.07 24.05
CA CYS A 277 23.63 6.02 23.56
C CYS A 277 24.64 6.06 24.71
N GLU A 278 24.78 4.92 25.39
CA GLU A 278 26.03 4.54 26.04
C GLU A 278 26.42 3.13 25.56
N VAL A 279 26.61 2.97 24.24
CA VAL A 279 27.27 1.76 23.75
C VAL A 279 28.75 1.94 24.04
N GLU A 280 29.26 1.19 25.01
CA GLU A 280 30.71 1.13 25.25
C GLU A 280 31.38 0.52 24.02
N GLU A 281 32.02 1.36 23.19
CA GLU A 281 32.65 0.93 21.93
C GLU A 281 33.76 -0.12 22.15
N THR A 282 34.34 -0.15 23.36
CA THR A 282 35.34 -1.13 23.81
C THR A 282 34.74 -2.47 24.23
N GLY A 283 33.45 -2.52 24.54
CA GLY A 283 32.70 -3.73 24.88
C GLY A 283 32.47 -4.65 23.67
N PHE A 284 32.10 -5.91 23.94
CA PHE A 284 31.84 -6.90 22.88
C PHE A 284 30.80 -6.39 21.86
N LEU A 285 29.69 -5.86 22.35
CA LEU A 285 28.59 -5.38 21.50
C LEU A 285 28.98 -4.16 20.66
N GLY A 286 29.73 -3.23 21.26
CA GLY A 286 30.27 -2.06 20.55
C GLY A 286 31.19 -2.45 19.40
N LYS A 287 32.11 -3.40 19.63
CA LYS A 287 32.98 -3.95 18.57
C LYS A 287 32.19 -4.59 17.44
N VAL A 288 31.14 -5.34 17.76
CA VAL A 288 30.25 -5.94 16.75
C VAL A 288 29.54 -4.84 15.94
N PHE A 289 29.00 -3.81 16.59
CA PHE A 289 28.34 -2.71 15.90
C PHE A 289 29.29 -1.90 15.01
N VAL A 290 30.51 -1.63 15.49
CA VAL A 290 31.56 -0.98 14.70
C VAL A 290 31.93 -1.83 13.48
N LYS A 291 32.06 -3.16 13.66
CA LYS A 291 32.33 -4.10 12.56
C LYS A 291 31.26 -4.02 11.47
N TYR A 292 29.98 -3.86 11.81
CA TYR A 292 28.89 -3.71 10.85
C TYR A 292 29.04 -2.46 9.96
N ILE A 293 29.56 -1.37 10.52
CA ILE A 293 29.63 -0.07 9.85
C ILE A 293 30.96 0.14 9.12
N GLN A 294 32.10 -0.26 9.68
CA GLN A 294 33.41 -0.02 9.05
C GLN A 294 33.59 -0.79 7.72
N SER A 295 32.86 -1.87 7.56
CA SER A 295 32.96 -2.80 6.43
C SER A 295 31.93 -2.55 5.34
N SER A 296 30.86 -1.80 5.64
CA SER A 296 29.89 -1.31 4.67
C SER A 296 30.16 0.18 4.43
N TRP A 297 30.50 0.58 3.20
CA TRP A 297 30.84 1.97 2.86
C TRP A 297 29.69 2.96 3.13
N LEU A 298 29.52 3.37 4.40
CA LEU A 298 28.49 4.27 4.94
C LEU A 298 29.15 5.41 5.71
#